data_AF-A0A2N0PZR1-F1
#
_entry.id   AF-A0A2N0PZR1-F1
#
_cell.length_a   1.000
_cell.length_b   1.000
_cell.length_c   1.000
_cell.angle_alpha   90.00
_cell.angle_beta   90.00
_cell.angle_gamma   90.00
#
_symmetry.space_group_name_H-M   'P 1'
#
loop_
_entity.id
_entity.type
_entity.pdbx_description
1 polymer ?
#
loop_
_entity_poly.entity_id
_entity_poly.type
_entity_poly.pdbx_seq_one_letter_code
_entity_poly.pdbx_strand_id
1 'polypeptide(L)'
;MTLPYLTDDCIYSILQYLQNDHSTLFKCLLVNRFWCRSTIPLLYANPFADITKKNYSITLTLIFCFNKAEILQLKKKLGLSKINGINFYKKHNPLFEYPKYLENYNSIIINSVIYGWFDKYCSKVLLNNQKIYNDIIPIFHQSILRQSRNIKQLDIWLYLFNGESFKNFNVQNFTSNLTKLNSLSLNFHLRDSVYKEIEQEFLNNIANNCTNFRKLIIKFPRAKSSPFQRRYIYCNYLTNITLTPKICTIIQVQNNLKMFKLDGNCSLSVDNILLSLEFQKHSLVHVEFIDTDFSNVNLKRFNDLYNLEYLKFMTCEGILLNQCEGLNFSSSKLKELLFIHNYWDVNVMPLMIKYLGASLQRLFVENPTISLIENISMYCPNLIFLKISIHSHIDLSVIQLFKNLRTRILSIIISKNIDKFFINLANNIPINIREISICSHHTDKFKEFLENCHNSFEMINLNQIIKLKLLKNVLNYIEKSNNSLKVLGMKLDKELNDEELKLLNRIKAKGVEIVEFIKEFHCKSSTDDK
;
A
#
# COMPACT_ATOMS: atom_id res chain seq x y z
N MET A 1 -46.84 26.48 15.38
CA MET A 1 -46.15 25.87 14.22
C MET A 1 -45.25 24.78 14.74
N THR A 2 -45.47 23.53 14.34
CA THR A 2 -44.53 22.43 14.61
C THR A 2 -43.28 22.65 13.76
N LEU A 3 -42.09 22.66 14.38
CA LEU A 3 -40.83 22.73 13.64
C LEU A 3 -40.81 21.61 12.58
N PRO A 4 -40.39 21.90 11.34
CA PRO A 4 -40.27 20.87 10.31
C PRO A 4 -39.26 19.82 10.77
N TYR A 5 -39.70 18.56 10.85
CA TYR A 5 -38.85 17.43 11.19
C TYR A 5 -38.23 16.88 9.90
N LEU A 6 -36.90 16.73 9.88
CA LEU A 6 -36.22 16.02 8.80
C LEU A 6 -36.69 14.57 8.79
N THR A 7 -37.06 14.04 7.63
CA THR A 7 -37.43 12.63 7.51
C THR A 7 -36.24 11.73 7.85
N ASP A 8 -36.53 10.52 8.29
CA ASP A 8 -35.53 9.51 8.64
C ASP A 8 -34.56 9.23 7.48
N ASP A 9 -35.06 9.25 6.23
CA ASP A 9 -34.25 9.08 5.01
C ASP A 9 -33.25 10.23 4.84
N CYS A 10 -33.69 11.48 5.03
CA CYS A 10 -32.79 12.63 4.96
C CYS A 10 -31.70 12.55 6.03
N ILE A 11 -32.06 12.15 7.26
CA ILE A 11 -31.09 11.96 8.34
C ILE A 11 -30.09 10.86 7.97
N TYR A 12 -30.57 9.75 7.41
CA TYR A 12 -29.70 8.67 6.98
C TYR A 12 -28.71 9.11 5.88
N SER A 13 -29.17 9.87 4.88
CA SER A 13 -28.31 10.45 3.85
C SER A 13 -27.27 11.42 4.43
N ILE A 14 -27.66 12.26 5.40
CA ILE A 14 -26.73 13.14 6.12
C ILE A 14 -25.65 12.31 6.83
N LEU A 15 -26.06 11.27 7.56
CA LEU A 15 -25.13 10.40 8.28
C LEU A 15 -24.18 9.63 7.35
N GLN A 16 -24.67 9.14 6.21
CA GLN A 16 -23.84 8.50 5.19
C GLN A 16 -22.79 9.46 4.62
N TYR A 17 -23.18 10.71 4.34
CA TYR A 17 -22.24 11.74 3.91
C TYR A 17 -21.13 11.98 4.95
N LEU A 18 -21.46 11.85 6.24
CA LEU A 18 -20.54 11.99 7.36
C LEU A 18 -19.76 10.71 7.71
N GLN A 19 -19.87 9.62 6.96
CA GLN A 19 -19.32 8.30 7.35
C GLN A 19 -17.81 8.29 7.65
N ASN A 20 -17.06 9.23 7.07
CA ASN A 20 -15.61 9.37 7.26
C ASN A 20 -15.22 10.43 8.31
N ASP A 21 -16.19 11.16 8.88
CA ASP A 21 -15.97 12.11 9.97
C ASP A 21 -16.42 11.51 11.31
N HIS A 22 -15.58 10.64 11.88
CA HIS A 22 -15.84 9.96 13.16
C HIS A 22 -16.12 10.94 14.30
N SER A 23 -15.50 12.13 14.30
CA SER A 23 -15.69 13.14 15.35
C SER A 23 -17.10 13.70 15.32
N THR A 24 -17.60 14.03 14.14
CA THR A 24 -18.96 14.52 13.95
C THR A 24 -19.98 13.40 14.19
N LEU A 25 -19.75 12.19 13.68
CA LEU A 25 -20.61 11.04 13.96
C LEU A 25 -20.73 10.75 15.46
N PHE A 26 -19.65 10.88 16.23
CA PHE A 26 -19.73 10.70 17.69
C PHE A 26 -20.69 11.71 18.34
N LYS A 27 -20.70 12.97 17.87
CA LYS A 27 -21.65 13.98 18.36
C LYS A 27 -23.09 13.66 17.94
N CYS A 28 -23.29 13.13 16.73
CA CYS A 28 -24.59 12.67 16.25
C CYS A 28 -25.23 11.61 17.15
N LEU A 29 -24.43 10.77 17.82
CA LEU A 29 -24.95 9.78 18.79
C LEU A 29 -25.76 10.40 19.93
N LEU A 30 -25.48 11.65 20.28
CA LEU A 30 -26.04 12.32 21.45
C LEU A 30 -27.30 13.12 21.13
N VAL A 31 -27.71 13.19 19.86
CA VAL A 31 -28.86 14.00 19.42
C VAL A 31 -30.17 13.40 19.94
N ASN A 32 -30.48 12.16 19.54
CA ASN A 32 -31.63 11.41 20.03
C ASN A 32 -31.47 9.91 19.73
N ARG A 33 -32.45 9.10 20.13
CA ARG A 33 -32.43 7.63 19.95
C ARG A 33 -32.32 7.19 18.48
N PHE A 34 -32.96 7.89 17.55
CA PHE A 34 -32.91 7.54 16.13
C PHE A 34 -31.51 7.79 15.57
N TRP A 35 -30.99 9.01 15.75
CA TRP A 35 -29.64 9.38 15.33
C TRP A 35 -28.60 8.42 15.93
N CYS A 36 -28.70 8.11 17.23
CA CYS A 36 -27.85 7.12 17.87
C CYS A 36 -27.88 5.77 17.15
N ARG A 37 -29.06 5.19 16.89
CA ARG A 37 -29.19 3.89 16.23
C ARG A 37 -28.68 3.88 14.79
N SER A 38 -28.87 4.98 14.06
CA SER A 38 -28.47 5.10 12.65
C SER A 38 -26.97 5.39 12.49
N THR A 39 -26.36 6.10 13.45
CA THR A 39 -24.93 6.45 13.41
C THR A 39 -24.04 5.30 13.87
N ILE A 40 -24.45 4.48 14.84
CA ILE A 40 -23.60 3.40 15.39
C ILE A 40 -23.04 2.45 14.31
N PRO A 41 -23.83 1.94 13.34
CA PRO A 41 -23.30 1.10 12.28
C PRO A 41 -22.20 1.76 11.45
N LEU A 42 -22.34 3.06 11.17
CA LEU A 42 -21.35 3.83 10.41
C LEU A 42 -20.08 4.04 11.24
N LEU A 43 -20.23 4.46 12.49
CA LEU A 43 -19.10 4.71 13.39
C LEU A 43 -18.31 3.43 13.70
N TYR A 44 -18.99 2.29 13.83
CA TYR A 44 -18.37 0.99 14.11
C TYR A 44 -18.07 0.16 12.86
N ALA A 45 -18.24 0.71 11.64
CA ALA A 45 -17.74 0.09 10.42
C ALA A 45 -16.21 0.00 10.41
N ASN A 46 -15.53 1.01 10.95
CA ASN A 46 -14.08 1.04 11.12
C ASN A 46 -13.65 1.76 12.42
N PRO A 47 -13.95 1.19 13.60
CA PRO A 47 -13.77 1.91 14.88
C PRO A 47 -12.29 2.19 15.20
N PHE A 48 -11.35 1.53 14.52
CA PHE A 48 -9.92 1.66 14.81
C PHE A 48 -9.16 2.61 13.87
N ALA A 49 -9.84 3.31 12.96
CA ALA A 49 -9.20 4.19 11.96
C ALA A 49 -8.42 5.35 12.60
N ASP A 50 -9.06 6.09 13.50
CA ASP A 50 -8.51 7.32 14.07
C ASP A 50 -7.85 7.07 15.42
N ILE A 51 -6.64 6.49 15.43
CA ILE A 51 -5.93 6.12 16.67
C ILE A 51 -5.56 7.38 17.47
N THR A 52 -6.41 7.75 18.42
CA THR A 52 -6.12 8.78 19.42
C THR A 52 -6.11 8.20 20.82
N LYS A 53 -5.56 8.93 21.81
CA LYS A 53 -5.68 8.57 23.23
C LYS A 53 -7.14 8.44 23.72
N LYS A 54 -8.14 8.80 22.92
CA LYS A 54 -9.57 8.61 23.23
C LYS A 54 -10.08 7.21 22.84
N ASN A 55 -9.37 6.45 22.00
CA ASN A 55 -9.80 5.14 21.48
C ASN A 55 -9.77 4.01 22.50
N TYR A 56 -9.25 4.27 23.69
CA TYR A 56 -9.28 3.35 24.82
C TYR A 56 -10.69 2.92 25.25
N SER A 57 -11.70 3.75 24.96
CA SER A 57 -13.11 3.39 25.14
C SER A 57 -13.55 2.21 24.26
N ILE A 58 -12.92 2.00 23.10
CA ILE A 58 -13.24 0.90 22.18
C ILE A 58 -12.82 -0.42 22.82
N THR A 59 -11.60 -0.52 23.37
CA THR A 59 -11.15 -1.74 24.06
C THR A 59 -12.09 -2.13 25.19
N LEU A 60 -12.58 -1.15 25.97
CA LEU A 60 -13.59 -1.40 27.00
C LEU A 60 -14.92 -1.87 26.43
N THR A 61 -15.38 -1.23 25.36
CA THR A 61 -16.61 -1.62 24.66
C THR A 61 -16.52 -3.07 24.16
N LEU A 62 -15.37 -3.48 23.62
CA LEU A 62 -15.12 -4.86 23.20
C LEU A 62 -15.18 -5.83 24.37
N ILE A 63 -14.55 -5.51 25.51
CA ILE A 63 -14.63 -6.33 26.73
C ILE A 63 -16.09 -6.51 27.16
N PHE A 64 -16.94 -5.48 27.06
CA PHE A 64 -18.36 -5.59 27.37
C PHE A 64 -19.13 -6.48 26.38
N CYS A 65 -18.61 -6.70 25.18
CA CYS A 65 -19.16 -7.64 24.20
C CYS A 65 -18.66 -9.08 24.41
N PHE A 66 -17.82 -9.35 25.42
CA PHE A 66 -17.31 -10.70 25.67
C PHE A 66 -18.39 -11.59 26.26
N ASN A 67 -18.36 -12.87 25.88
CA ASN A 67 -19.18 -13.88 26.53
C ASN A 67 -18.56 -14.32 27.87
N LYS A 68 -19.27 -15.16 28.63
CA LYS A 68 -18.80 -15.64 29.95
C LYS A 68 -17.45 -16.37 29.87
N ALA A 69 -17.22 -17.17 28.83
CA ALA A 69 -16.00 -17.95 28.66
C ALA A 69 -14.79 -17.04 28.38
N GLU A 70 -14.95 -16.05 27.51
CA GLU A 70 -13.92 -15.04 27.19
C GLU A 70 -13.56 -14.19 28.39
N ILE A 71 -14.56 -13.74 29.17
CA ILE A 71 -14.32 -13.02 30.43
C ILE A 71 -13.53 -13.88 31.42
N LEU A 72 -13.87 -15.17 31.55
CA LEU A 72 -13.17 -16.09 32.44
C LEU A 72 -11.72 -16.31 31.99
N GLN A 73 -11.50 -16.49 30.68
CA GLN A 73 -10.17 -16.66 30.11
C GLN A 73 -9.31 -15.40 30.32
N LEU A 74 -9.89 -14.22 30.06
CA LEU A 74 -9.23 -12.94 30.26
C LEU A 74 -8.83 -12.76 31.73
N LYS A 75 -9.74 -13.05 32.68
CA LYS A 75 -9.46 -13.04 34.13
C LYS A 75 -8.29 -13.97 34.49
N LYS A 76 -8.32 -15.22 34.01
CA LYS A 76 -7.28 -16.21 34.30
C LYS A 76 -5.91 -15.74 33.82
N LYS A 77 -5.82 -15.18 32.61
CA LYS A 77 -4.55 -14.70 32.05
C LYS A 77 -4.05 -13.43 32.76
N LEU A 78 -4.95 -12.53 33.14
CA LEU A 78 -4.60 -11.30 33.86
C LEU A 78 -4.24 -11.53 35.32
N GLY A 79 -4.82 -12.55 35.97
CA GLY A 79 -4.67 -12.77 37.41
C GLY A 79 -5.36 -11.70 38.27
N LEU A 80 -6.33 -10.97 37.70
CA LEU A 80 -7.01 -9.84 38.34
C LEU A 80 -8.52 -9.96 38.28
N SER A 81 -9.18 -9.50 39.33
CA SER A 81 -10.64 -9.39 39.43
C SER A 81 -11.20 -8.08 38.85
N LYS A 82 -10.37 -7.03 38.79
CA LYS A 82 -10.73 -5.69 38.28
C LYS A 82 -9.55 -5.05 37.55
N ILE A 83 -9.83 -4.25 36.54
CA ILE A 83 -8.86 -3.33 35.91
C ILE A 83 -9.46 -1.94 35.89
N ASN A 84 -8.72 -0.94 36.38
CA ASN A 84 -9.10 0.48 36.32
C ASN A 84 -10.54 0.75 36.83
N GLY A 85 -10.92 0.16 37.97
CA GLY A 85 -12.27 0.28 38.55
C GLY A 85 -13.36 -0.57 37.87
N ILE A 86 -13.08 -1.18 36.72
CA ILE A 86 -14.02 -2.05 36.01
C ILE A 86 -14.02 -3.42 36.65
N ASN A 87 -15.17 -3.77 37.21
CA ASN A 87 -15.39 -5.08 37.79
C ASN A 87 -15.83 -6.09 36.71
N PHE A 88 -14.96 -7.06 36.42
CA PHE A 88 -15.25 -8.13 35.48
C PHE A 88 -16.28 -9.16 36.02
N TYR A 89 -16.72 -9.06 37.29
CA TYR A 89 -17.82 -9.86 37.84
C TYR A 89 -19.21 -9.27 37.55
N LYS A 90 -19.29 -8.00 37.16
CA LYS A 90 -20.56 -7.41 36.76
C LYS A 90 -20.86 -7.84 35.33
N LYS A 91 -22.04 -8.43 35.09
CA LYS A 91 -22.53 -8.67 33.74
C LYS A 91 -22.75 -7.31 33.08
N HIS A 92 -22.00 -7.03 32.04
CA HIS A 92 -22.20 -5.83 31.21
C HIS A 92 -23.03 -6.25 30.01
N ASN A 93 -24.16 -5.58 29.80
CA ASN A 93 -24.97 -5.76 28.60
C ASN A 93 -24.70 -4.55 27.70
N PRO A 94 -23.91 -4.68 26.62
CA PRO A 94 -23.66 -3.56 25.73
C PRO A 94 -24.98 -3.17 25.06
N LEU A 95 -25.19 -1.87 24.85
CA LEU A 95 -26.39 -1.35 24.21
C LEU A 95 -26.58 -1.87 22.77
N PHE A 96 -25.46 -2.20 22.12
CA PHE A 96 -25.40 -2.71 20.77
C PHE A 96 -24.43 -3.88 20.66
N GLU A 97 -24.64 -4.74 19.67
CA GLU A 97 -23.68 -5.78 19.27
C GLU A 97 -22.55 -5.15 18.43
N TYR A 98 -21.73 -4.30 19.05
CA TYR A 98 -20.75 -3.47 18.33
C TYR A 98 -19.88 -4.21 17.30
N PRO A 99 -19.31 -5.40 17.60
CA PRO A 99 -18.47 -6.10 16.62
C PRO A 99 -19.22 -6.54 15.35
N LYS A 100 -20.55 -6.67 15.39
CA LYS A 100 -21.37 -7.05 14.22
C LYS A 100 -21.30 -6.00 13.11
N TYR A 101 -21.11 -4.73 13.47
CA TYR A 101 -21.03 -3.62 12.51
C TYR A 101 -19.66 -3.48 11.86
N LEU A 102 -18.65 -4.22 12.33
CA LEU A 102 -17.30 -4.13 11.79
C LEU A 102 -17.27 -4.52 10.32
N GLU A 103 -16.82 -3.58 9.49
CA GLU A 103 -16.60 -3.78 8.06
C GLU A 103 -15.10 -3.92 7.73
N ASN A 104 -14.24 -3.20 8.45
CA ASN A 104 -12.80 -3.20 8.25
C ASN A 104 -12.08 -3.83 9.44
N TYR A 105 -11.64 -5.08 9.29
CA TYR A 105 -10.82 -5.77 10.28
C TYR A 105 -9.35 -5.68 9.89
N ASN A 106 -8.52 -5.08 10.74
CA ASN A 106 -7.07 -5.07 10.60
C ASN A 106 -6.41 -5.52 11.91
N SER A 107 -5.81 -6.72 11.91
CA SER A 107 -5.26 -7.28 13.14
C SER A 107 -4.10 -6.47 13.72
N ILE A 108 -3.26 -5.83 12.89
CA ILE A 108 -2.12 -5.03 13.36
C ILE A 108 -2.61 -3.78 14.11
N ILE A 109 -3.59 -3.09 13.53
CA ILE A 109 -4.16 -1.88 14.13
C ILE A 109 -4.88 -2.25 15.43
N ILE A 110 -5.70 -3.31 15.42
CA ILE A 110 -6.41 -3.80 16.61
C ILE A 110 -5.42 -4.17 17.72
N ASN A 111 -4.35 -4.92 17.39
CA ASN A 111 -3.26 -5.25 18.32
C ASN A 111 -2.70 -3.99 18.99
N SER A 112 -2.39 -2.97 18.18
CA SER A 112 -1.77 -1.73 18.64
C SER A 112 -2.69 -0.96 19.60
N VAL A 113 -4.00 -0.90 19.29
CA VAL A 113 -5.01 -0.24 20.13
C VAL A 113 -5.20 -0.99 21.45
N ILE A 114 -5.32 -2.32 21.42
CA ILE A 114 -5.45 -3.14 22.63
C ILE A 114 -4.19 -3.03 23.49
N TYR A 115 -3.01 -3.18 22.88
CA TYR A 115 -1.74 -3.06 23.58
C TYR A 115 -1.61 -1.69 24.26
N GLY A 116 -1.86 -0.60 23.53
CA GLY A 116 -1.78 0.75 24.08
C GLY A 116 -2.76 0.99 25.23
N TRP A 117 -3.92 0.30 25.24
CA TRP A 117 -4.86 0.34 26.36
C TRP A 117 -4.26 -0.33 27.61
N PHE A 118 -3.70 -1.53 27.45
CA PHE A 118 -3.06 -2.24 28.55
C PHE A 118 -1.82 -1.49 29.07
N ASP A 119 -0.98 -0.99 28.17
CA ASP A 119 0.19 -0.19 28.54
C ASP A 119 -0.19 1.02 29.39
N LYS A 120 -1.27 1.73 29.04
CA LYS A 120 -1.72 2.91 29.78
C LYS A 120 -2.38 2.60 31.13
N TYR A 121 -3.30 1.63 31.18
CA TYR A 121 -4.16 1.41 32.35
C TYR A 121 -3.78 0.20 33.21
N CYS A 122 -2.88 -0.64 32.70
CA CYS A 122 -2.41 -1.85 33.36
C CYS A 122 -0.89 -1.82 33.60
N SER A 123 -0.21 -0.67 33.47
CA SER A 123 1.23 -0.51 33.70
C SER A 123 1.71 -0.96 35.09
N LYS A 124 0.84 -0.95 36.10
CA LYS A 124 1.13 -1.48 37.45
C LYS A 124 1.17 -3.02 37.50
N VAL A 125 0.66 -3.69 36.47
CA VAL A 125 0.70 -5.14 36.33
C VAL A 125 1.98 -5.48 35.58
N LEU A 126 2.85 -6.31 36.15
CA LEU A 126 4.11 -6.79 35.55
C LEU A 126 3.83 -7.75 34.36
N LEU A 127 2.96 -7.38 33.43
CA LEU A 127 2.73 -8.11 32.19
C LEU A 127 3.86 -7.76 31.22
N ASN A 128 4.78 -8.69 31.00
CA ASN A 128 5.70 -8.58 29.88
C ASN A 128 4.90 -8.55 28.56
N ASN A 129 5.33 -7.75 27.60
CA ASN A 129 4.75 -7.58 26.27
C ASN A 129 4.39 -8.91 25.61
N GLN A 130 5.24 -9.93 25.74
CA GLN A 130 4.98 -11.26 25.18
C GLN A 130 3.67 -11.87 25.70
N LYS A 131 3.35 -11.71 26.98
CA LYS A 131 2.11 -12.21 27.58
C LYS A 131 0.89 -11.48 27.01
N ILE A 132 0.98 -10.17 26.78
CA ILE A 132 -0.12 -9.40 26.16
C ILE A 132 -0.38 -9.90 24.74
N TYR A 133 0.66 -10.03 23.93
CA TYR A 133 0.53 -10.45 22.52
C TYR A 133 0.13 -11.92 22.35
N ASN A 134 0.63 -12.82 23.19
CA ASN A 134 0.42 -14.26 23.01
C ASN A 134 -0.82 -14.79 23.75
N ASP A 135 -1.19 -14.20 24.89
CA ASP A 135 -2.26 -14.74 25.74
C ASP A 135 -3.52 -13.86 25.78
N ILE A 136 -3.37 -12.54 25.73
CA ILE A 136 -4.48 -11.62 25.98
C ILE A 136 -5.12 -11.16 24.68
N ILE A 137 -4.31 -10.61 23.77
CA ILE A 137 -4.75 -10.08 22.47
C ILE A 137 -5.56 -11.13 21.66
N PRO A 138 -5.16 -12.42 21.59
CA PRO A 138 -5.94 -13.42 20.86
C PRO A 138 -7.38 -13.60 21.36
N ILE A 139 -7.66 -13.35 22.64
CA ILE A 139 -9.03 -13.41 23.21
C ILE A 139 -9.91 -12.31 22.59
N PHE A 140 -9.36 -11.11 22.42
CA PHE A 140 -10.08 -10.01 21.76
C PHE A 140 -10.37 -10.33 20.31
N HIS A 141 -9.38 -10.84 19.57
CA HIS A 141 -9.58 -11.24 18.18
C HIS A 141 -10.62 -12.33 18.04
N GLN A 142 -10.57 -13.37 18.87
CA GLN A 142 -11.58 -14.42 18.87
C GLN A 142 -12.99 -13.84 19.08
N SER A 143 -13.14 -12.93 20.04
CA SER A 143 -14.44 -12.31 20.35
C SER A 143 -14.97 -11.43 19.23
N ILE A 144 -14.09 -10.63 18.61
CA ILE A 144 -14.42 -9.79 17.46
C ILE A 144 -14.86 -10.67 16.28
N LEU A 145 -14.03 -11.64 15.90
CA LEU A 145 -14.27 -12.49 14.72
C LEU A 145 -15.53 -13.33 14.88
N ARG A 146 -15.79 -13.89 16.07
CA ARG A 146 -17.03 -14.65 16.33
C ARG A 146 -18.29 -13.83 16.07
N GLN A 147 -18.26 -12.55 16.40
CA GLN A 147 -19.43 -11.67 16.37
C GLN A 147 -19.58 -10.89 15.06
N SER A 148 -18.54 -10.88 14.23
CA SER A 148 -18.49 -10.13 12.99
C SER A 148 -19.41 -10.73 11.92
N ARG A 149 -20.19 -9.89 11.24
CA ARG A 149 -21.13 -10.32 10.18
C ARG A 149 -21.08 -9.50 8.89
N ASN A 150 -20.33 -8.40 8.87
CA ASN A 150 -20.33 -7.42 7.78
C ASN A 150 -18.93 -7.10 7.25
N ILE A 151 -17.94 -7.95 7.51
CA ILE A 151 -16.55 -7.70 7.10
C ILE A 151 -16.48 -7.58 5.57
N LYS A 152 -16.07 -6.40 5.11
CA LYS A 152 -15.75 -6.08 3.71
C LYS A 152 -14.25 -6.17 3.46
N GLN A 153 -13.43 -5.86 4.47
CA GLN A 153 -11.97 -5.95 4.39
C GLN A 153 -11.43 -6.75 5.58
N LEU A 154 -10.73 -7.84 5.29
CA LEU A 154 -10.11 -8.72 6.28
C LEU A 154 -8.58 -8.72 6.10
N ASP A 155 -7.86 -7.98 6.95
CA ASP A 155 -6.40 -8.06 7.08
C ASP A 155 -6.05 -8.81 8.37
N ILE A 156 -5.73 -10.10 8.22
CA ILE A 156 -5.56 -11.03 9.34
C ILE A 156 -4.12 -11.56 9.39
N TRP A 157 -3.56 -11.52 10.59
CA TRP A 157 -2.33 -12.23 10.91
C TRP A 157 -2.66 -13.64 11.40
N LEU A 158 -2.18 -14.65 10.69
CA LEU A 158 -2.56 -16.04 10.95
C LEU A 158 -1.94 -16.63 12.23
N TYR A 159 -0.87 -16.01 12.76
CA TYR A 159 -0.34 -16.41 14.08
C TYR A 159 -1.37 -16.28 15.20
N LEU A 160 -2.44 -15.47 15.02
CA LEU A 160 -3.53 -15.37 15.99
C LEU A 160 -4.16 -16.73 16.27
N PHE A 161 -4.24 -17.60 15.26
CA PHE A 161 -4.77 -18.97 15.41
C PHE A 161 -3.89 -19.86 16.28
N ASN A 162 -2.65 -19.45 16.58
CA ASN A 162 -1.78 -20.17 17.51
C ASN A 162 -2.13 -19.89 18.98
N GLY A 163 -2.97 -18.89 19.25
CA GLY A 163 -3.41 -18.55 20.60
C GLY A 163 -4.34 -19.62 21.17
N GLU A 164 -4.17 -19.95 22.45
CA GLU A 164 -5.03 -20.91 23.18
C GLU A 164 -6.53 -20.57 23.07
N SER A 165 -6.86 -19.28 22.95
CA SER A 165 -8.23 -18.80 22.72
C SER A 165 -8.87 -19.37 21.46
N PHE A 166 -8.09 -19.64 20.41
CA PHE A 166 -8.61 -20.13 19.14
C PHE A 166 -8.82 -21.64 19.08
N LYS A 167 -8.37 -22.42 20.09
CA LYS A 167 -8.47 -23.90 20.08
C LYS A 167 -9.87 -24.45 19.76
N ASN A 168 -10.92 -23.76 20.21
CA ASN A 168 -12.32 -24.14 19.97
C ASN A 168 -13.08 -23.09 19.15
N PHE A 169 -12.36 -22.30 18.35
CA PHE A 169 -12.98 -21.28 17.51
C PHE A 169 -13.72 -21.93 16.35
N ASN A 170 -15.00 -21.58 16.16
CA ASN A 170 -15.80 -22.09 15.05
C ASN A 170 -15.45 -21.32 13.76
N VAL A 171 -14.43 -21.79 13.05
CA VAL A 171 -13.93 -21.21 11.81
C VAL A 171 -14.99 -21.25 10.71
N GLN A 172 -15.74 -22.34 10.60
CA GLN A 172 -16.80 -22.50 9.60
C GLN A 172 -17.90 -21.43 9.75
N ASN A 173 -18.36 -21.19 10.98
CA ASN A 173 -19.34 -20.14 11.25
C ASN A 173 -18.77 -18.73 11.00
N PHE A 174 -17.50 -18.48 11.32
CA PHE A 174 -16.90 -17.19 11.01
C PHE A 174 -16.83 -16.95 9.50
N THR A 175 -16.29 -17.91 8.75
CA THR A 175 -16.10 -17.79 7.30
C THR A 175 -17.41 -17.75 6.52
N SER A 176 -18.47 -18.43 6.96
CA SER A 176 -19.80 -18.33 6.35
C SER A 176 -20.43 -16.94 6.49
N ASN A 177 -19.98 -16.13 7.47
CA ASN A 177 -20.41 -14.74 7.66
C ASN A 177 -19.62 -13.73 6.80
N LEU A 178 -18.65 -14.16 5.99
CA LEU A 178 -17.82 -13.30 5.14
C LEU A 178 -18.43 -13.03 3.75
N THR A 179 -19.76 -13.04 3.64
CA THR A 179 -20.48 -12.89 2.36
C THR A 179 -20.27 -11.55 1.67
N LYS A 180 -19.88 -10.51 2.42
CA LYS A 180 -19.60 -9.16 1.91
C LYS A 180 -18.11 -8.89 1.68
N LEU A 181 -17.25 -9.90 1.83
CA LEU A 181 -15.81 -9.74 1.74
C LEU A 181 -15.40 -9.30 0.34
N ASN A 182 -14.77 -8.13 0.25
CA ASN A 182 -14.27 -7.54 -1.00
C ASN A 182 -12.73 -7.55 -1.06
N SER A 183 -12.05 -7.52 0.10
CA SER A 183 -10.58 -7.54 0.19
C SER A 183 -10.12 -8.49 1.28
N LEU A 184 -9.22 -9.42 0.91
CA LEU A 184 -8.58 -10.35 1.81
C LEU A 184 -7.06 -10.10 1.83
N SER A 185 -6.48 -9.97 3.02
CA SER A 185 -5.05 -9.88 3.26
C SER A 185 -4.65 -10.91 4.31
N LEU A 186 -3.84 -11.89 3.90
CA LEU A 186 -3.35 -12.98 4.73
C LEU A 186 -1.89 -12.73 5.08
N ASN A 187 -1.59 -12.55 6.37
CA ASN A 187 -0.22 -12.39 6.84
C ASN A 187 0.21 -13.66 7.57
N PHE A 188 1.09 -14.41 6.92
CA PHE A 188 1.64 -15.65 7.42
C PHE A 188 2.74 -15.41 8.45
N HIS A 189 3.06 -16.45 9.22
CA HIS A 189 4.13 -16.43 10.22
C HIS A 189 5.02 -17.67 10.05
N LEU A 190 6.34 -17.50 10.19
CA LEU A 190 7.34 -18.53 9.81
C LEU A 190 7.57 -19.62 10.86
N ARG A 191 7.11 -19.46 12.11
CA ARG A 191 7.38 -20.49 13.12
C ARG A 191 6.41 -21.65 12.99
N ASP A 192 6.96 -22.86 13.07
CA ASP A 192 6.21 -24.09 13.31
C ASP A 192 5.29 -23.88 14.52
N SER A 193 3.98 -23.87 14.26
CA SER A 193 2.99 -23.74 15.30
C SER A 193 2.25 -25.05 15.53
N VAL A 194 1.82 -25.21 16.77
CA VAL A 194 1.04 -26.35 17.29
C VAL A 194 -0.38 -26.42 16.69
N TYR A 195 -0.86 -25.33 16.07
CA TYR A 195 -2.24 -25.20 15.60
C TYR A 195 -2.35 -24.94 14.09
N LYS A 196 -1.52 -25.62 13.28
CA LYS A 196 -1.65 -25.60 11.81
C LYS A 196 -3.07 -25.98 11.37
N GLU A 197 -3.77 -26.86 12.09
CA GLU A 197 -5.13 -27.31 11.73
C GLU A 197 -6.14 -26.16 11.55
N ILE A 198 -6.20 -25.20 12.48
CA ILE A 198 -7.16 -24.07 12.42
C ILE A 198 -6.84 -23.16 11.23
N GLU A 199 -5.56 -22.87 11.01
CA GLU A 199 -5.12 -22.09 9.85
C GLU A 199 -5.52 -22.81 8.55
N GLN A 200 -5.28 -24.12 8.49
CA GLN A 200 -5.57 -24.97 7.34
C GLN A 200 -7.10 -25.06 7.08
N GLU A 201 -7.91 -25.18 8.14
CA GLU A 201 -9.37 -25.14 8.08
C GLU A 201 -9.86 -23.76 7.59
N PHE A 202 -9.29 -22.68 8.13
CA PHE A 202 -9.63 -21.32 7.72
C PHE A 202 -9.39 -21.09 6.23
N LEU A 203 -8.21 -21.45 5.72
CA LEU A 203 -7.90 -21.31 4.30
C LEU A 203 -8.83 -22.14 3.40
N ASN A 204 -9.15 -23.37 3.80
CA ASN A 204 -10.10 -24.22 3.07
C ASN A 204 -11.50 -23.58 3.04
N ASN A 205 -11.96 -23.07 4.17
CA ASN A 205 -13.27 -22.43 4.27
C ASN A 205 -13.33 -21.10 3.51
N ILE A 206 -12.23 -20.35 3.44
CA ILE A 206 -12.15 -19.16 2.58
C ILE A 206 -12.32 -19.56 1.12
N ALA A 207 -11.64 -20.60 0.64
CA ALA A 207 -11.81 -21.08 -0.73
C ALA A 207 -13.26 -21.51 -1.03
N ASN A 208 -13.93 -22.15 -0.07
CA ASN A 208 -15.29 -22.65 -0.25
C ASN A 208 -16.37 -21.56 -0.13
N ASN A 209 -16.22 -20.60 0.78
CA ASN A 209 -17.28 -19.67 1.16
C ASN A 209 -17.09 -18.26 0.56
N CYS A 210 -15.86 -17.89 0.18
CA CYS A 210 -15.51 -16.53 -0.23
C CYS A 210 -15.01 -16.52 -1.68
N THR A 211 -15.94 -16.48 -2.64
CA THR A 211 -15.65 -16.60 -4.09
C THR A 211 -15.78 -15.29 -4.87
N ASN A 212 -16.02 -14.16 -4.19
CA ASN A 212 -16.35 -12.89 -4.85
C ASN A 212 -15.46 -11.69 -4.44
N PHE A 213 -14.39 -11.92 -3.67
CA PHE A 213 -13.53 -10.79 -3.31
C PHE A 213 -12.72 -10.31 -4.52
N ARG A 214 -12.49 -9.00 -4.60
CA ARG A 214 -11.81 -8.36 -5.73
C ARG A 214 -10.32 -8.15 -5.47
N LYS A 215 -9.87 -8.28 -4.23
CA LYS A 215 -8.49 -8.02 -3.84
C LYS A 215 -7.97 -9.12 -2.92
N LEU A 216 -6.82 -9.68 -3.30
CA LEU A 216 -6.07 -10.65 -2.51
C LEU A 216 -4.64 -10.16 -2.28
N ILE A 217 -4.24 -10.11 -1.03
CA ILE A 217 -2.86 -9.86 -0.63
C ILE A 217 -2.37 -11.05 0.21
N ILE A 218 -1.26 -11.63 -0.20
CA ILE A 218 -0.56 -12.67 0.54
C ILE A 218 0.75 -12.06 1.05
N LYS A 219 0.95 -12.05 2.37
CA LYS A 219 2.17 -11.53 2.99
C LYS A 219 2.88 -12.60 3.79
N PHE A 220 4.16 -12.78 3.53
CA PHE A 220 5.09 -13.56 4.33
C PHE A 220 6.03 -12.62 5.09
N PRO A 221 6.46 -13.01 6.29
CA PRO A 221 7.37 -12.18 7.04
C PRO A 221 8.74 -12.22 6.37
N ARG A 222 9.30 -11.04 6.14
CA ARG A 222 10.61 -10.90 5.50
C ARG A 222 11.68 -11.47 6.42
N ALA A 223 12.67 -12.14 5.85
CA ALA A 223 13.89 -12.45 6.57
C ALA A 223 14.47 -11.13 7.09
N LYS A 224 14.57 -10.98 8.42
CA LYS A 224 15.34 -9.88 9.02
C LYS A 224 16.82 -10.18 8.78
N SER A 225 17.27 -9.97 7.57
CA SER A 225 18.68 -9.97 7.22
C SER A 225 19.07 -8.58 6.74
N SER A 226 20.20 -8.09 7.22
CA SER A 226 20.91 -7.00 6.55
C SER A 226 21.16 -7.40 5.09
N PRO A 227 21.36 -6.44 4.16
CA PRO A 227 21.69 -6.76 2.77
C PRO A 227 22.90 -7.70 2.61
N PHE A 228 23.73 -7.84 3.65
CA PHE A 228 24.99 -8.59 3.65
C PHE A 228 24.93 -9.91 4.43
N GLN A 229 23.83 -10.24 5.09
CA GLN A 229 23.68 -11.52 5.81
C GLN A 229 22.31 -12.12 5.53
N ARG A 230 22.07 -12.55 4.28
CA ARG A 230 20.93 -13.39 3.91
C ARG A 230 20.99 -14.72 4.68
N ARG A 231 20.55 -14.73 5.93
CA ARG A 231 19.96 -15.93 6.51
C ARG A 231 18.59 -16.03 5.89
N TYR A 232 18.50 -16.81 4.79
CA TYR A 232 17.24 -17.38 4.34
C TYR A 232 16.54 -17.91 5.60
N ILE A 233 15.45 -17.27 6.03
CA ILE A 233 14.57 -17.94 6.97
C ILE A 233 13.87 -18.96 6.10
N TYR A 234 14.49 -20.13 5.98
CA TYR A 234 13.89 -21.27 5.31
C TYR A 234 12.53 -21.49 5.95
N CYS A 235 11.46 -21.20 5.21
CA CYS A 235 10.21 -21.89 5.45
C CYS A 235 10.55 -23.38 5.33
N ASN A 236 10.23 -24.19 6.33
CA ASN A 236 10.44 -25.63 6.21
C ASN A 236 9.71 -26.10 4.94
N TYR A 237 10.43 -26.79 4.05
CA TYR A 237 9.96 -27.24 2.73
C TYR A 237 8.55 -27.87 2.77
N LEU A 238 8.27 -28.61 3.84
CA LEU A 238 6.99 -29.28 4.13
C LEU A 238 5.80 -28.32 4.29
N THR A 239 6.02 -27.12 4.83
CA THR A 239 4.99 -26.09 4.99
C THR A 239 4.54 -25.52 3.64
N ASN A 240 5.39 -25.60 2.61
CA ASN A 240 5.09 -25.10 1.26
C ASN A 240 4.16 -26.02 0.48
N ILE A 241 4.36 -27.34 0.62
CA ILE A 241 3.57 -28.38 -0.09
C ILE A 241 2.09 -28.26 0.31
N THR A 242 1.81 -27.94 1.57
CA THR A 242 0.43 -27.84 2.06
C THR A 242 -0.19 -26.47 1.82
N LEU A 243 0.61 -25.38 1.88
CA LEU A 243 0.07 -24.02 1.75
C LEU A 243 -0.14 -23.59 0.30
N THR A 244 0.80 -23.90 -0.60
CA THR A 244 0.74 -23.48 -2.01
C THR A 244 -0.56 -23.91 -2.67
N PRO A 245 -1.00 -25.19 -2.58
CA PRO A 245 -2.25 -25.62 -3.21
C PRO A 245 -3.45 -24.85 -2.68
N LYS A 246 -3.49 -24.54 -1.38
CA LYS A 246 -4.62 -23.80 -0.79
C LYS A 246 -4.71 -22.37 -1.29
N ILE A 247 -3.57 -21.67 -1.34
CA ILE A 247 -3.54 -20.31 -1.91
C ILE A 247 -3.94 -20.35 -3.39
N CYS A 248 -3.43 -21.34 -4.14
CA CYS A 248 -3.81 -21.56 -5.54
C CYS A 248 -5.32 -21.76 -5.68
N THR A 249 -5.93 -22.64 -4.87
CA THR A 249 -7.38 -22.85 -4.88
C THR A 249 -8.14 -21.58 -4.54
N ILE A 250 -7.72 -20.83 -3.52
CA ILE A 250 -8.33 -19.54 -3.15
C ILE A 250 -8.33 -18.58 -4.35
N ILE A 251 -7.26 -18.51 -5.13
CA ILE A 251 -7.17 -17.69 -6.35
C ILE A 251 -8.12 -18.21 -7.43
N GLN A 252 -8.08 -19.53 -7.70
CA GLN A 252 -8.81 -20.17 -8.80
C GLN A 252 -10.32 -20.04 -8.67
N VAL A 253 -10.86 -20.16 -7.45
CA VAL A 253 -12.31 -20.15 -7.17
C VAL A 253 -12.94 -18.76 -7.18
N GLN A 254 -12.17 -17.69 -7.37
CA GLN A 254 -12.73 -16.34 -7.42
C GLN A 254 -13.47 -16.09 -8.73
N ASN A 255 -14.56 -15.33 -8.68
CA ASN A 255 -15.33 -14.95 -9.86
C ASN A 255 -14.82 -13.66 -10.53
N ASN A 256 -14.17 -12.77 -9.76
CA ASN A 256 -13.80 -11.44 -10.25
C ASN A 256 -12.62 -10.83 -9.49
N LEU A 257 -11.53 -11.59 -9.33
CA LEU A 257 -10.32 -11.09 -8.68
C LEU A 257 -9.66 -10.01 -9.56
N LYS A 258 -9.59 -8.78 -9.06
CA LYS A 258 -9.04 -7.63 -9.81
C LYS A 258 -7.60 -7.28 -9.44
N MET A 259 -7.25 -7.49 -8.16
CA MET A 259 -5.92 -7.16 -7.64
C MET A 259 -5.34 -8.36 -6.90
N PHE A 260 -4.13 -8.74 -7.28
CA PHE A 260 -3.31 -9.73 -6.59
C PHE A 260 -1.99 -9.12 -6.15
N LYS A 261 -1.58 -9.40 -4.92
CA LYS A 261 -0.25 -9.04 -4.42
C LYS A 261 0.36 -10.19 -3.63
N LEU A 262 1.60 -10.53 -3.97
CA LEU A 262 2.46 -11.42 -3.19
C LEU A 262 3.59 -10.58 -2.58
N ASP A 263 3.72 -10.59 -1.26
CA ASP A 263 4.72 -9.81 -0.51
C ASP A 263 5.52 -10.72 0.42
N GLY A 264 6.80 -10.90 0.13
CA GLY A 264 7.71 -11.71 0.93
C GLY A 264 8.12 -13.00 0.24
N ASN A 265 9.37 -13.40 0.47
CA ASN A 265 9.94 -14.62 -0.07
C ASN A 265 9.54 -15.80 0.81
N CYS A 266 8.49 -16.49 0.39
CA CYS A 266 8.23 -17.85 0.84
C CYS A 266 8.52 -18.76 -0.35
N SER A 267 9.04 -19.95 -0.07
CA SER A 267 9.26 -21.05 -1.02
C SER A 267 7.95 -21.62 -1.62
N LEU A 268 6.92 -20.78 -1.77
CA LEU A 268 5.78 -21.03 -2.65
C LEU A 268 6.28 -21.22 -4.07
N SER A 269 5.69 -22.17 -4.79
CA SER A 269 5.88 -22.23 -6.23
C SER A 269 5.20 -21.02 -6.87
N VAL A 270 5.99 -19.99 -7.19
CA VAL A 270 5.52 -18.80 -7.92
C VAL A 270 4.93 -19.21 -9.27
N ASP A 271 5.47 -20.26 -9.90
CA ASP A 271 4.88 -20.82 -11.13
C ASP A 271 3.44 -21.33 -10.90
N ASN A 272 3.18 -22.03 -9.78
CA ASN A 272 1.82 -22.47 -9.44
C ASN A 272 0.87 -21.30 -9.15
N ILE A 273 1.39 -20.23 -8.55
CA ILE A 273 0.62 -18.99 -8.34
C ILE A 273 0.28 -18.35 -9.68
N LEU A 274 1.25 -18.22 -10.60
CA LEU A 274 1.00 -17.68 -11.94
C LEU A 274 -0.02 -18.54 -12.71
N LEU A 275 0.13 -19.88 -12.68
CA LEU A 275 -0.86 -20.83 -13.20
C LEU A 275 -2.26 -20.58 -12.66
N SER A 276 -2.37 -20.30 -11.36
CA SER A 276 -3.65 -20.05 -10.72
C SER A 276 -4.25 -18.70 -11.11
N LEU A 277 -3.42 -17.69 -11.39
CA LEU A 277 -3.87 -16.39 -11.87
C LEU A 277 -4.45 -16.46 -13.30
N GLU A 278 -4.08 -17.46 -14.11
CA GLU A 278 -4.68 -17.67 -15.44
C GLU A 278 -6.21 -17.90 -15.36
N PHE A 279 -6.73 -18.43 -14.25
CA PHE A 279 -8.18 -18.55 -14.00
C PHE A 279 -8.87 -17.19 -13.84
N GLN A 280 -8.11 -16.16 -13.51
CA GLN A 280 -8.56 -14.78 -13.31
C GLN A 280 -8.20 -13.87 -14.49
N LYS A 281 -7.83 -14.44 -15.64
CA LYS A 281 -7.43 -13.67 -16.84
C LYS A 281 -8.43 -12.62 -17.32
N HIS A 282 -9.73 -12.86 -17.12
CA HIS A 282 -10.80 -11.92 -17.50
C HIS A 282 -10.96 -10.73 -16.54
N SER A 283 -10.50 -10.84 -15.30
CA SER A 283 -10.82 -9.89 -14.21
C SER A 283 -9.59 -9.19 -13.66
N LEU A 284 -8.41 -9.80 -13.74
CA LEU A 284 -7.20 -9.32 -13.11
C LEU A 284 -6.63 -8.10 -13.84
N VAL A 285 -6.48 -6.99 -13.09
CA VAL A 285 -6.03 -5.68 -13.60
C VAL A 285 -4.70 -5.27 -12.98
N HIS A 286 -4.42 -5.69 -11.74
CA HIS A 286 -3.29 -5.24 -10.94
C HIS A 286 -2.56 -6.42 -10.31
N VAL A 287 -1.26 -6.55 -10.61
CA VAL A 287 -0.40 -7.57 -10.01
C VAL A 287 0.86 -6.95 -9.40
N GLU A 288 1.15 -7.31 -8.15
CA GLU A 288 2.42 -6.95 -7.49
C GLU A 288 3.14 -8.19 -6.95
N PHE A 289 4.45 -8.23 -7.21
CA PHE A 289 5.39 -9.13 -6.55
C PHE A 289 6.39 -8.29 -5.78
N ILE A 290 6.53 -8.59 -4.48
CA ILE A 290 7.49 -7.96 -3.60
C ILE A 290 8.31 -9.05 -2.92
N ASP A 291 9.63 -8.94 -2.95
CA ASP A 291 10.55 -9.89 -2.31
C ASP A 291 10.26 -11.33 -2.79
N THR A 292 10.22 -11.56 -4.10
CA THR A 292 9.80 -12.84 -4.69
C THR A 292 10.91 -13.42 -5.58
N ASP A 293 11.19 -14.71 -5.44
CA ASP A 293 12.13 -15.45 -6.29
C ASP A 293 11.40 -16.05 -7.51
N PHE A 294 11.86 -15.71 -8.72
CA PHE A 294 11.34 -16.18 -10.00
C PHE A 294 12.19 -17.28 -10.64
N SER A 295 13.11 -17.88 -9.87
CA SER A 295 13.88 -19.03 -10.30
C SER A 295 12.94 -20.16 -10.77
N ASN A 296 13.17 -20.68 -11.98
CA ASN A 296 12.37 -21.74 -12.61
C ASN A 296 10.88 -21.39 -12.87
N VAL A 297 10.54 -20.10 -12.99
CA VAL A 297 9.17 -19.66 -13.32
C VAL A 297 8.98 -19.48 -14.82
N ASN A 298 7.83 -19.88 -15.36
CA ASN A 298 7.47 -19.56 -16.74
C ASN A 298 6.76 -18.20 -16.81
N LEU A 299 7.49 -17.14 -17.16
CA LEU A 299 6.92 -15.79 -17.27
C LEU A 299 5.90 -15.64 -18.41
N LYS A 300 5.88 -16.54 -19.40
CA LYS A 300 4.92 -16.49 -20.51
C LYS A 300 3.47 -16.63 -20.05
N ARG A 301 3.23 -17.09 -18.82
CA ARG A 301 1.89 -17.14 -18.21
C ARG A 301 1.24 -15.77 -18.06
N PHE A 302 2.05 -14.70 -17.96
CA PHE A 302 1.50 -13.35 -18.00
C PHE A 302 0.84 -13.02 -19.34
N ASN A 303 1.21 -13.73 -20.41
CA ASN A 303 0.65 -13.49 -21.73
C ASN A 303 -0.86 -13.73 -21.78
N ASP A 304 -1.38 -14.60 -20.91
CA ASP A 304 -2.79 -14.96 -20.86
C ASP A 304 -3.66 -13.92 -20.11
N LEU A 305 -3.04 -12.98 -19.39
CA LEU A 305 -3.73 -11.99 -18.55
C LEU A 305 -4.11 -10.71 -19.34
N TYR A 306 -5.05 -10.81 -20.28
CA TYR A 306 -5.34 -9.72 -21.23
C TYR A 306 -6.09 -8.49 -20.65
N ASN A 307 -6.41 -8.46 -19.36
CA ASN A 307 -6.93 -7.25 -18.70
C ASN A 307 -5.93 -6.60 -17.73
N LEU A 308 -4.70 -7.13 -17.65
CA LEU A 308 -3.66 -6.61 -16.79
C LEU A 308 -3.22 -5.21 -17.27
N GLU A 309 -3.35 -4.21 -16.39
CA GLU A 309 -2.97 -2.83 -16.66
C GLU A 309 -1.76 -2.37 -15.83
N TYR A 310 -1.54 -2.99 -14.67
CA TYR A 310 -0.46 -2.64 -13.75
C TYR A 310 0.32 -3.89 -13.32
N LEU A 311 1.64 -3.85 -13.50
CA LEU A 311 2.56 -4.88 -13.06
C LEU A 311 3.75 -4.28 -12.30
N LYS A 312 4.03 -4.80 -11.11
CA LYS A 312 5.14 -4.36 -10.27
C LYS A 312 6.00 -5.52 -9.80
N PHE A 313 7.31 -5.36 -9.97
CA PHE A 313 8.34 -6.18 -9.36
C PHE A 313 9.17 -5.32 -8.41
N MET A 314 9.20 -5.68 -7.14
CA MET A 314 9.99 -5.01 -6.12
C MET A 314 10.84 -6.02 -5.36
N THR A 315 12.14 -5.79 -5.27
CA THR A 315 13.09 -6.70 -4.58
C THR A 315 12.97 -8.15 -5.02
N CYS A 316 12.59 -8.40 -6.28
CA CYS A 316 12.48 -9.74 -6.86
C CYS A 316 13.83 -10.22 -7.41
N GLU A 317 14.02 -11.53 -7.51
CA GLU A 317 15.24 -12.15 -8.05
C GLU A 317 14.93 -13.35 -8.94
N GLY A 318 15.95 -13.97 -9.54
CA GLY A 318 15.82 -15.26 -10.23
C GLY A 318 15.24 -15.23 -11.65
N ILE A 319 14.90 -14.05 -12.19
CA ILE A 319 14.50 -13.93 -13.61
C ILE A 319 15.75 -14.04 -14.51
N LEU A 320 15.69 -14.96 -15.47
CA LEU A 320 16.68 -15.21 -16.50
C LEU A 320 16.24 -14.62 -17.85
N LEU A 321 17.23 -14.34 -18.71
CA LEU A 321 17.00 -13.72 -20.01
C LEU A 321 16.07 -14.56 -20.91
N ASN A 322 16.29 -15.88 -20.97
CA ASN A 322 15.51 -16.82 -21.78
C ASN A 322 14.03 -16.90 -21.34
N GLN A 323 13.71 -16.63 -20.07
CA GLN A 323 12.33 -16.58 -19.57
C GLN A 323 11.57 -15.36 -20.11
N CYS A 324 12.29 -14.30 -20.51
CA CYS A 324 11.70 -13.08 -21.05
C CYS A 324 11.48 -13.14 -22.57
N GLU A 325 12.07 -14.12 -23.27
CA GLU A 325 11.95 -14.25 -24.71
C GLU A 325 10.54 -14.68 -25.13
N GLY A 326 9.93 -13.95 -26.06
CA GLY A 326 8.57 -14.23 -26.51
C GLY A 326 7.50 -13.88 -25.48
N LEU A 327 7.80 -13.01 -24.51
CA LEU A 327 6.74 -12.31 -23.79
C LEU A 327 5.93 -11.52 -24.81
N ASN A 328 4.64 -11.77 -24.85
CA ASN A 328 3.70 -11.08 -25.71
C ASN A 328 2.42 -11.03 -24.91
N PHE A 329 2.31 -10.02 -24.05
CA PHE A 329 1.11 -9.83 -23.27
C PHE A 329 0.01 -9.60 -24.30
N SER A 330 -0.88 -10.59 -24.44
CA SER A 330 -1.97 -10.53 -25.42
C SER A 330 -2.84 -9.28 -25.25
N SER A 331 -2.70 -8.60 -24.11
CA SER A 331 -3.15 -7.25 -23.87
C SER A 331 -2.21 -6.15 -24.35
N SER A 332 -2.70 -5.44 -25.35
CA SER A 332 -2.42 -4.02 -25.61
C SER A 332 -2.80 -3.07 -24.44
N LYS A 333 -3.00 -3.57 -23.21
CA LYS A 333 -3.54 -2.83 -22.06
C LYS A 333 -2.57 -2.62 -20.91
N LEU A 334 -1.39 -3.26 -20.89
CA LEU A 334 -0.42 -2.98 -19.82
C LEU A 334 0.00 -1.50 -19.90
N LYS A 335 -0.45 -0.69 -18.94
CA LYS A 335 -0.22 0.76 -18.93
C LYS A 335 0.94 1.14 -18.02
N GLU A 336 1.15 0.39 -16.94
CA GLU A 336 2.12 0.76 -15.91
C GLU A 336 2.98 -0.44 -15.49
N LEU A 337 4.30 -0.26 -15.58
CA LEU A 337 5.32 -1.26 -15.23
C LEU A 337 6.36 -0.67 -14.30
N LEU A 338 6.58 -1.32 -13.15
CA LEU A 338 7.52 -0.85 -12.13
C LEU A 338 8.57 -1.93 -11.83
N PHE A 339 9.84 -1.53 -11.91
CA PHE A 339 10.99 -2.29 -11.46
C PHE A 339 11.69 -1.55 -10.32
N ILE A 340 11.72 -2.14 -9.12
CA ILE A 340 12.24 -1.49 -7.91
C ILE A 340 13.20 -2.46 -7.20
N HIS A 341 14.49 -2.12 -7.08
CA HIS A 341 15.49 -2.88 -6.33
C HIS A 341 15.56 -4.39 -6.69
N ASN A 342 15.33 -4.76 -7.95
CA ASN A 342 15.35 -6.16 -8.38
C ASN A 342 16.79 -6.68 -8.62
N TYR A 343 17.00 -7.98 -8.41
CA TYR A 343 18.28 -8.68 -8.49
C TYR A 343 18.26 -9.74 -9.60
N TRP A 344 18.48 -9.32 -10.83
CA TRP A 344 18.60 -10.19 -12.00
C TRP A 344 19.61 -9.62 -13.00
N ASP A 345 19.93 -10.35 -14.06
CA ASP A 345 20.89 -9.91 -15.08
C ASP A 345 20.49 -8.55 -15.68
N VAL A 346 21.50 -7.72 -15.98
CA VAL A 346 21.32 -6.34 -16.46
C VAL A 346 20.54 -6.26 -17.78
N ASN A 347 20.52 -7.33 -18.56
CA ASN A 347 19.82 -7.41 -19.85
C ASN A 347 18.35 -7.84 -19.73
N VAL A 348 17.91 -8.32 -18.56
CA VAL A 348 16.51 -8.73 -18.33
C VAL A 348 15.55 -7.56 -18.51
N MET A 349 15.81 -6.43 -17.84
CA MET A 349 14.93 -5.26 -17.96
C MET A 349 14.84 -4.72 -19.39
N PRO A 350 15.95 -4.47 -20.13
CA PRO A 350 15.89 -4.12 -21.54
C PRO A 350 15.06 -5.11 -22.36
N LEU A 351 15.24 -6.42 -22.16
CA LEU A 351 14.49 -7.43 -22.92
C LEU A 351 12.99 -7.41 -22.60
N MET A 352 12.61 -7.25 -21.33
CA MET A 352 11.20 -7.06 -20.95
C MET A 352 10.62 -5.80 -21.59
N ILE A 353 11.35 -4.68 -21.61
CA ILE A 353 10.89 -3.45 -22.27
C ILE A 353 10.69 -3.64 -23.77
N LYS A 354 11.57 -4.41 -24.44
CA LYS A 354 11.41 -4.73 -25.86
C LYS A 354 10.06 -5.40 -26.15
N TYR A 355 9.62 -6.29 -25.27
CA TYR A 355 8.38 -7.05 -25.45
C TYR A 355 7.13 -6.35 -24.89
N LEU A 356 7.26 -5.59 -23.80
CA LEU A 356 6.14 -5.00 -23.07
C LEU A 356 5.93 -3.52 -23.36
N GLY A 357 6.91 -2.85 -23.98
CA GLY A 357 6.96 -1.39 -24.08
C GLY A 357 5.82 -0.76 -24.88
N ALA A 358 5.27 -1.47 -25.87
CA ALA A 358 4.38 -0.90 -26.87
C ALA A 358 3.12 -0.22 -26.29
N SER A 359 2.56 -0.81 -25.23
CA SER A 359 1.34 -0.32 -24.54
C SER A 359 1.61 0.57 -23.34
N LEU A 360 2.86 0.64 -22.85
CA LEU A 360 3.19 1.34 -21.61
C LEU A 360 2.96 2.84 -21.73
N GLN A 361 2.26 3.38 -20.73
CA GLN A 361 2.08 4.82 -20.51
C GLN A 361 2.94 5.32 -19.35
N ARG A 362 3.29 4.44 -18.41
CA ARG A 362 4.07 4.77 -17.21
C ARG A 362 5.11 3.69 -16.94
N LEU A 363 6.34 4.11 -16.72
CA LEU A 363 7.46 3.20 -16.46
C LEU A 363 8.31 3.71 -15.31
N PHE A 364 8.66 2.82 -14.38
CA PHE A 364 9.67 3.08 -13.35
C PHE A 364 10.81 2.08 -13.47
N VAL A 365 12.03 2.60 -13.67
CA VAL A 365 13.28 1.84 -13.71
C VAL A 365 14.31 2.41 -12.72
N GLU A 366 15.27 1.58 -12.33
CA GLU A 366 16.40 1.97 -11.50
C GLU A 366 17.73 1.65 -12.18
N ASN A 367 18.75 2.47 -11.92
CA ASN A 367 20.13 2.34 -12.43
C ASN A 367 20.18 2.01 -13.93
N PRO A 368 19.68 2.93 -14.80
CA PRO A 368 19.53 2.63 -16.21
C PRO A 368 20.87 2.39 -16.89
N THR A 369 20.87 1.47 -17.86
CA THR A 369 21.99 1.21 -18.77
C THR A 369 21.73 1.79 -20.16
N ILE A 370 22.76 1.83 -21.00
CA ILE A 370 22.65 2.23 -22.42
C ILE A 370 21.52 1.44 -23.11
N SER A 371 21.60 0.10 -23.04
CA SER A 371 20.61 -0.79 -23.66
C SER A 371 19.19 -0.56 -23.14
N LEU A 372 19.03 -0.25 -21.85
CA LEU A 372 17.70 0.06 -21.30
C LEU A 372 17.11 1.33 -21.91
N ILE A 373 17.88 2.42 -21.98
CA ILE A 373 17.39 3.69 -22.52
C ILE A 373 17.13 3.59 -24.03
N GLU A 374 17.97 2.88 -24.76
CA GLU A 374 17.74 2.58 -26.19
C GLU A 374 16.45 1.81 -26.39
N ASN A 375 16.20 0.76 -25.60
CA ASN A 375 14.98 -0.02 -25.69
C ASN A 375 13.74 0.78 -25.28
N ILE A 376 13.83 1.63 -24.25
CA ILE A 376 12.72 2.54 -23.90
C ILE A 376 12.40 3.47 -25.07
N SER A 377 13.41 4.04 -25.70
CA SER A 377 13.24 4.97 -26.82
C SER A 377 12.68 4.30 -28.07
N MET A 378 13.05 3.04 -28.30
CA MET A 378 12.65 2.26 -29.48
C MET A 378 11.28 1.60 -29.32
N TYR A 379 10.99 1.02 -28.15
CA TYR A 379 9.85 0.11 -27.96
C TYR A 379 8.72 0.70 -27.11
N CYS A 380 8.85 1.89 -26.52
CA CYS A 380 7.79 2.54 -25.73
C CYS A 380 7.22 3.80 -26.42
N PRO A 381 6.54 3.69 -27.58
CA PRO A 381 6.06 4.85 -28.34
C PRO A 381 4.96 5.65 -27.61
N ASN A 382 4.21 5.01 -26.71
CA ASN A 382 3.07 5.61 -26.00
C ASN A 382 3.41 6.07 -24.57
N LEU A 383 4.70 6.08 -24.21
CA LEU A 383 5.14 6.36 -22.85
C LEU A 383 4.96 7.84 -22.50
N ILE A 384 4.10 8.12 -21.52
CA ILE A 384 3.80 9.48 -21.05
C ILE A 384 4.72 9.86 -19.89
N PHE A 385 4.90 8.95 -18.94
CA PHE A 385 5.61 9.18 -17.68
C PHE A 385 6.76 8.18 -17.51
N LEU A 386 7.97 8.69 -17.33
CA LEU A 386 9.15 7.88 -17.01
C LEU A 386 9.74 8.33 -15.67
N LYS A 387 9.88 7.38 -14.74
CA LYS A 387 10.60 7.56 -13.49
C LYS A 387 11.90 6.78 -13.54
N ILE A 388 12.99 7.44 -13.18
CA ILE A 388 14.34 6.86 -13.13
C ILE A 388 14.92 7.13 -11.75
N SER A 389 15.29 6.07 -11.02
CA SER A 389 16.10 6.21 -9.81
C SER A 389 17.55 5.82 -10.08
N ILE A 390 18.49 6.58 -9.54
CA ILE A 390 19.93 6.37 -9.68
C ILE A 390 20.53 6.28 -8.28
N HIS A 391 20.89 5.06 -7.88
CA HIS A 391 21.41 4.74 -6.54
C HIS A 391 22.93 4.54 -6.52
N SER A 392 23.51 4.12 -7.65
CA SER A 392 24.95 3.93 -7.86
C SER A 392 25.51 5.00 -8.82
N HIS A 393 26.80 4.91 -9.14
CA HIS A 393 27.40 5.73 -10.18
C HIS A 393 26.75 5.39 -11.54
N ILE A 394 26.29 6.39 -12.29
CA ILE A 394 25.80 6.24 -13.66
C ILE A 394 26.86 6.73 -14.63
N ASP A 395 27.10 6.01 -15.73
CA ASP A 395 27.91 6.52 -16.82
C ASP A 395 27.18 7.68 -17.51
N LEU A 396 27.87 8.80 -17.72
CA LEU A 396 27.31 9.97 -18.40
C LEU A 396 26.88 9.65 -19.83
N SER A 397 27.47 8.62 -20.47
CA SER A 397 27.03 8.10 -21.77
C SER A 397 25.55 7.68 -21.78
N VAL A 398 25.03 7.16 -20.66
CA VAL A 398 23.60 6.80 -20.51
C VAL A 398 22.73 8.05 -20.55
N ILE A 399 23.18 9.14 -19.92
CA ILE A 399 22.43 10.41 -19.88
C ILE A 399 22.37 11.06 -21.26
N GLN A 400 23.43 10.91 -22.07
CA GLN A 400 23.45 11.43 -23.45
C GLN A 400 22.35 10.83 -24.33
N LEU A 401 21.88 9.63 -24.00
CA LEU A 401 20.80 8.95 -24.71
C LEU A 401 19.40 9.47 -24.32
N PHE A 402 19.28 10.28 -23.26
CA PHE A 402 17.99 10.83 -22.86
C PHE A 402 17.36 11.70 -23.95
N LYS A 403 18.18 12.25 -24.85
CA LYS A 403 17.72 13.04 -26.00
C LYS A 403 16.81 12.26 -26.96
N ASN A 404 16.85 10.93 -26.87
CA ASN A 404 16.03 10.02 -27.67
C ASN A 404 14.67 9.70 -27.01
N LEU A 405 14.46 10.09 -25.75
CA LEU A 405 13.23 9.81 -25.01
C LEU A 405 12.05 10.61 -25.58
N ARG A 406 10.91 9.94 -25.75
CA ARG A 406 9.70 10.54 -26.31
C ARG A 406 8.64 10.89 -25.26
N THR A 407 8.99 10.81 -23.97
CA THR A 407 8.04 11.00 -22.87
C THR A 407 7.64 12.47 -22.68
N ARG A 408 6.50 12.70 -22.02
CA ARG A 408 6.06 14.05 -21.65
C ARG A 408 6.54 14.44 -20.27
N ILE A 409 6.60 13.47 -19.35
CA ILE A 409 6.94 13.67 -17.94
C ILE A 409 8.15 12.81 -17.59
N LEU A 410 9.15 13.43 -16.96
CA LEU A 410 10.35 12.75 -16.49
C LEU A 410 10.58 13.03 -14.99
N SER A 411 10.63 11.97 -14.19
CA SER A 411 10.95 12.04 -12.77
C SER A 411 12.28 11.37 -12.50
N ILE A 412 13.23 12.07 -11.92
CA ILE A 412 14.59 11.58 -11.62
C ILE A 412 14.83 11.62 -10.11
N ILE A 413 15.23 10.49 -9.54
CA ILE A 413 15.68 10.38 -8.14
C ILE A 413 17.17 10.06 -8.15
N ILE A 414 17.97 10.83 -7.43
CA ILE A 414 19.43 10.65 -7.39
C ILE A 414 19.88 10.59 -5.94
N SER A 415 20.51 9.48 -5.56
CA SER A 415 20.99 9.26 -4.19
C SER A 415 22.44 9.73 -3.99
N LYS A 416 23.27 9.74 -5.04
CA LYS A 416 24.71 10.09 -4.95
C LYS A 416 25.04 11.34 -5.77
N ASN A 417 26.06 12.09 -5.34
CA ASN A 417 26.57 13.20 -6.15
C ASN A 417 27.30 12.60 -7.35
N ILE A 418 26.90 13.00 -8.55
CA ILE A 418 27.55 12.59 -9.79
C ILE A 418 28.02 13.87 -10.45
N ASP A 419 29.33 13.99 -10.65
CA ASP A 419 29.91 15.17 -11.27
C ASP A 419 29.43 15.33 -12.70
N LYS A 420 29.17 16.59 -13.06
CA LYS A 420 28.59 16.97 -14.36
C LYS A 420 27.24 16.33 -14.69
N PHE A 421 26.55 15.68 -13.74
CA PHE A 421 25.25 15.07 -14.00
C PHE A 421 24.21 16.08 -14.45
N PHE A 422 24.05 17.18 -13.71
CA PHE A 422 23.01 18.18 -13.98
C PHE A 422 23.20 18.89 -15.31
N ILE A 423 24.45 19.22 -15.68
CA ILE A 423 24.75 19.82 -16.98
C ILE A 423 24.56 18.82 -18.13
N ASN A 424 24.96 17.55 -17.97
CA ASN A 424 24.69 16.52 -18.98
C ASN A 424 23.20 16.26 -19.14
N LEU A 425 22.45 16.21 -18.02
CA LEU A 425 21.01 16.08 -18.05
C LEU A 425 20.37 17.26 -18.80
N ALA A 426 20.72 18.49 -18.43
CA ALA A 426 20.19 19.69 -19.06
C ALA A 426 20.43 19.73 -20.58
N ASN A 427 21.63 19.34 -21.02
CA ASN A 427 22.01 19.33 -22.43
C ASN A 427 21.35 18.20 -23.25
N ASN A 428 20.83 17.15 -22.60
CA ASN A 428 20.31 15.96 -23.27
C ASN A 428 18.84 15.67 -22.95
N ILE A 429 18.12 16.54 -22.25
CA ILE A 429 16.66 16.41 -22.13
C ILE A 429 16.02 16.92 -23.43
N PRO A 430 15.16 16.11 -24.07
CA PRO A 430 14.50 16.50 -25.30
C PRO A 430 13.27 17.39 -25.03
N ILE A 431 12.99 18.27 -25.98
CA ILE A 431 12.00 19.37 -25.85
C ILE A 431 10.54 18.90 -25.65
N ASN A 432 10.24 17.64 -25.98
CA ASN A 432 8.94 17.02 -25.72
C ASN A 432 8.66 16.78 -24.23
N ILE A 433 9.68 16.75 -23.38
CA ILE A 433 9.50 16.65 -21.94
C ILE A 433 9.03 18.02 -21.43
N ARG A 434 7.76 18.10 -21.04
CA ARG A 434 7.12 19.32 -20.55
C ARG A 434 7.12 19.43 -19.03
N GLU A 435 7.22 18.31 -18.35
CA GLU A 435 7.20 18.26 -16.88
C GLU A 435 8.41 17.49 -16.39
N ILE A 436 9.18 18.11 -15.48
CA ILE A 436 10.34 17.48 -14.87
C ILE A 436 10.25 17.52 -13.36
N SER A 437 10.53 16.38 -12.74
CA SER A 437 10.70 16.25 -11.30
C SER A 437 12.10 15.76 -10.98
N ILE A 438 12.81 16.46 -10.10
CA ILE A 438 14.16 16.07 -9.68
C ILE A 438 14.23 16.01 -8.17
N CYS A 439 14.48 14.80 -7.66
CA CYS A 439 14.75 14.54 -6.26
C CYS A 439 16.24 14.26 -6.05
N SER A 440 16.96 15.25 -5.51
CA SER A 440 18.40 15.13 -5.21
C SER A 440 18.72 15.83 -3.89
N HIS A 441 19.69 15.30 -3.14
CA HIS A 441 20.23 15.93 -1.93
C HIS A 441 21.19 17.09 -2.23
N HIS A 442 21.59 17.28 -3.49
CA HIS A 442 22.64 18.23 -3.89
C HIS A 442 22.03 19.54 -4.43
N THR A 443 21.83 20.51 -3.53
CA THR A 443 21.02 21.72 -3.79
C THR A 443 21.64 22.73 -4.75
N ASP A 444 22.97 22.72 -4.90
CA ASP A 444 23.68 23.86 -5.48
C ASP A 444 23.91 23.73 -7.00
N LYS A 445 23.70 22.52 -7.55
CA LYS A 445 23.90 22.21 -8.98
C LYS A 445 22.63 22.41 -9.84
N PHE A 446 21.48 22.80 -9.24
CA PHE A 446 20.27 23.15 -10.01
C PHE A 446 20.42 24.41 -10.85
N LYS A 447 21.36 25.29 -10.50
CA LYS A 447 21.72 26.45 -11.32
C LYS A 447 22.16 25.99 -12.72
N GLU A 448 23.15 25.09 -12.77
CA GLU A 448 23.67 24.55 -14.02
C GLU A 448 22.56 23.89 -14.85
N PHE A 449 21.64 23.19 -14.17
CA PHE A 449 20.50 22.60 -14.84
C PHE A 449 19.60 23.65 -15.51
N LEU A 450 19.11 24.64 -14.73
CA LEU A 450 18.18 25.66 -15.21
C LEU A 450 18.81 26.57 -16.26
N GLU A 451 20.12 26.82 -16.21
CA GLU A 451 20.81 27.66 -17.20
C GLU A 451 20.90 26.97 -18.57
N ASN A 452 21.14 25.66 -18.60
CA ASN A 452 21.44 24.92 -19.83
C ASN A 452 20.25 24.14 -20.43
N CYS A 453 19.20 23.88 -19.65
CA CYS A 453 18.05 23.12 -20.14
C CYS A 453 17.21 23.93 -21.13
N HIS A 454 16.42 23.23 -21.94
CA HIS A 454 15.52 23.87 -22.90
C HIS A 454 14.42 24.70 -22.21
N ASN A 455 13.91 25.69 -22.93
CA ASN A 455 13.06 26.75 -22.41
C ASN A 455 11.56 26.45 -22.58
N SER A 456 11.14 25.20 -22.39
CA SER A 456 9.79 24.77 -22.76
C SER A 456 9.08 23.92 -21.70
N PHE A 457 9.62 23.87 -20.48
CA PHE A 457 8.96 23.22 -19.35
C PHE A 457 7.72 24.02 -18.95
N GLU A 458 6.65 23.27 -18.70
CA GLU A 458 5.40 23.72 -18.09
C GLU A 458 5.39 23.46 -16.58
N MET A 459 6.10 22.42 -16.12
CA MET A 459 6.27 22.12 -14.70
C MET A 459 7.72 21.78 -14.37
N ILE A 460 8.22 22.38 -13.29
CA ILE A 460 9.49 22.02 -12.66
C ILE A 460 9.22 21.70 -11.19
N ASN A 461 9.46 20.46 -10.77
CA ASN A 461 9.28 20.02 -9.38
C ASN A 461 10.63 19.62 -8.78
N LEU A 462 11.08 20.34 -7.75
CA LEU A 462 12.40 20.15 -7.15
C LEU A 462 12.27 19.78 -5.68
N ASN A 463 12.95 18.71 -5.25
CA ASN A 463 13.04 18.35 -3.83
C ASN A 463 14.02 19.28 -3.09
N GLN A 464 13.71 20.57 -3.07
CA GLN A 464 14.62 21.63 -2.65
C GLN A 464 13.89 22.63 -1.76
N ILE A 465 14.50 22.94 -0.62
CA ILE A 465 14.05 24.00 0.26
C ILE A 465 14.21 25.33 -0.48
N ILE A 466 13.22 26.22 -0.34
CA ILE A 466 13.29 27.56 -0.92
C ILE A 466 14.52 28.30 -0.36
N LYS A 467 15.36 28.78 -1.29
CA LYS A 467 16.53 29.63 -1.02
C LYS A 467 16.57 30.76 -2.05
N LEU A 468 17.05 31.94 -1.65
CA LEU A 468 17.22 33.12 -2.53
C LEU A 468 17.88 32.79 -3.88
N LYS A 469 19.00 32.05 -3.86
CA LYS A 469 19.75 31.69 -5.08
C LYS A 469 18.90 30.86 -6.04
N LEU A 470 18.10 29.93 -5.53
CA LEU A 470 17.23 29.09 -6.34
C LEU A 470 16.10 29.90 -6.97
N LEU A 471 15.44 30.78 -6.19
CA LEU A 471 14.39 31.67 -6.71
C LEU A 471 14.91 32.60 -7.82
N LYS A 472 16.13 33.15 -7.67
CA LYS A 472 16.78 33.95 -8.72
C LYS A 472 16.98 33.14 -10.00
N ASN A 473 17.49 31.92 -9.90
CA ASN A 473 17.70 31.05 -11.05
C ASN A 473 16.37 30.67 -11.74
N VAL A 474 15.32 30.41 -10.95
CA VAL A 474 13.98 30.11 -11.50
C VAL A 474 13.39 31.33 -12.20
N LEU A 475 13.52 32.52 -11.62
CA LEU A 475 13.05 33.75 -12.25
C LEU A 475 13.77 34.00 -13.58
N ASN A 476 15.10 33.83 -13.62
CA ASN A 476 15.88 33.90 -14.86
C ASN A 476 15.41 32.86 -15.89
N TYR A 477 15.07 31.63 -15.44
CA TYR A 477 14.51 30.60 -16.32
C TYR A 477 13.18 31.05 -16.93
N ILE A 478 12.24 31.54 -16.12
CA ILE A 478 10.92 32.03 -16.55
C ILE A 478 11.07 33.14 -17.59
N GLU A 479 12.00 34.07 -17.35
CA GLU A 479 12.25 35.20 -18.26
C GLU A 479 12.84 34.72 -19.60
N LYS A 480 13.83 33.80 -19.60
CA LYS A 480 14.37 33.25 -20.85
C LYS A 480 13.39 32.31 -21.57
N SER A 481 12.37 31.79 -20.87
CA SER A 481 11.40 30.84 -21.41
C SER A 481 10.09 31.44 -21.88
N ASN A 482 10.02 32.77 -21.98
CA ASN A 482 8.80 33.50 -22.35
C ASN A 482 7.58 33.07 -21.50
N ASN A 483 7.80 32.85 -20.19
CA ASN A 483 6.80 32.39 -19.23
C ASN A 483 6.14 31.04 -19.58
N SER A 484 6.90 30.10 -20.16
CA SER A 484 6.40 28.73 -20.41
C SER A 484 6.02 27.97 -19.13
N LEU A 485 6.69 28.28 -18.01
CA LEU A 485 6.52 27.61 -16.74
C LEU A 485 5.19 27.99 -16.10
N LYS A 486 4.36 27.00 -15.78
CA LYS A 486 3.05 27.16 -15.14
C LYS A 486 3.07 26.72 -13.68
N VAL A 487 3.84 25.69 -13.35
CA VAL A 487 3.89 25.09 -12.01
C VAL A 487 5.33 24.93 -11.53
N LEU A 488 5.61 25.43 -10.32
CA LEU A 488 6.87 25.25 -9.62
C LEU A 488 6.62 24.50 -8.30
N GLY A 489 7.10 23.25 -8.24
CA GLY A 489 7.07 22.44 -7.04
C GLY A 489 8.35 22.56 -6.22
N MET A 490 8.24 22.83 -4.91
CA MET A 490 9.37 23.03 -3.99
C MET A 490 9.00 22.56 -2.58
N LYS A 491 10.00 22.35 -1.72
CA LYS A 491 9.74 22.09 -0.29
C LYS A 491 9.39 23.38 0.45
N LEU A 492 8.20 23.46 1.03
CA LEU A 492 7.71 24.61 1.80
C LEU A 492 7.95 24.43 3.31
N ASP A 493 9.09 23.82 3.67
CA ASP A 493 9.44 23.42 5.05
C ASP A 493 10.03 24.57 5.91
N LYS A 494 9.98 25.82 5.45
CA LYS A 494 10.67 26.96 6.09
C LYS A 494 9.89 28.26 5.94
N GLU A 495 9.93 29.09 6.99
CA GLU A 495 9.56 30.51 6.91
C GLU A 495 10.49 31.27 5.96
N LEU A 496 9.90 32.05 5.05
CA LEU A 496 10.63 32.83 4.06
C LEU A 496 11.04 34.18 4.65
N ASN A 497 12.27 34.62 4.35
CA ASN A 497 12.64 36.01 4.65
C ASN A 497 12.02 36.98 3.63
N ASP A 498 12.07 38.29 3.92
CA ASP A 498 11.43 39.32 3.09
C ASP A 498 11.91 39.32 1.64
N GLU A 499 13.19 39.04 1.38
CA GLU A 499 13.73 38.96 0.02
C GLU A 499 13.23 37.72 -0.73
N GLU A 500 13.16 36.57 -0.05
CA GLU A 500 12.61 35.31 -0.58
C GLU A 500 11.13 35.50 -0.93
N LEU A 501 10.37 36.14 -0.05
CA LEU A 501 8.96 36.44 -0.25
C LEU A 501 8.75 37.39 -1.45
N LYS A 502 9.57 38.44 -1.57
CA LYS A 502 9.53 39.36 -2.73
C LYS A 502 9.80 38.63 -4.04
N LEU A 503 10.81 37.78 -4.10
CA LEU A 503 11.13 37.00 -5.30
C LEU A 503 10.02 35.98 -5.63
N LEU A 504 9.49 35.30 -4.62
CA LEU A 504 8.39 34.35 -4.80
C LEU A 504 7.14 35.05 -5.33
N ASN A 505 6.81 36.23 -4.83
CA ASN A 505 5.69 37.04 -5.32
C ASN A 505 5.91 37.50 -6.77
N ARG A 506 7.14 37.84 -7.16
CA ARG A 506 7.48 38.13 -8.57
C ARG A 506 7.27 36.91 -9.47
N ILE A 507 7.65 35.71 -9.02
CA ILE A 507 7.41 34.46 -9.75
C ILE A 507 5.90 34.21 -9.90
N LYS A 508 5.12 34.36 -8.82
CA LYS A 508 3.65 34.22 -8.86
C LYS A 508 3.00 35.23 -9.81
N ALA A 509 3.49 36.48 -9.83
CA ALA A 509 3.00 37.52 -10.74
C ALA A 509 3.25 37.20 -12.23
N LYS A 510 4.16 36.28 -12.54
CA LYS A 510 4.37 35.73 -13.90
C LYS A 510 3.39 34.61 -14.27
N GLY A 511 2.41 34.31 -13.40
CA GLY A 511 1.41 33.27 -13.63
C GLY A 511 1.84 31.86 -13.18
N VAL A 512 2.90 31.75 -12.37
CA VAL A 512 3.40 30.46 -11.88
C VAL A 512 2.72 30.06 -10.56
N GLU A 513 2.08 28.89 -10.55
CA GLU A 513 1.55 28.26 -9.35
C GLU A 513 2.69 27.62 -8.54
N ILE A 514 2.72 27.87 -7.22
CA ILE A 514 3.71 27.30 -6.31
C ILE A 514 3.04 26.17 -5.53
N VAL A 515 3.60 24.96 -5.61
CA VAL A 515 3.06 23.77 -4.94
C VAL A 515 4.11 23.10 -4.05
N GLU A 516 3.66 22.36 -3.04
CA GLU A 516 4.53 21.52 -2.21
C GLU A 516 5.15 20.38 -3.05
N PHE A 517 6.41 20.04 -2.77
CA PHE A 517 7.10 18.97 -3.48
C PHE A 517 6.40 17.63 -3.26
N ILE A 518 5.86 17.05 -4.33
CA ILE A 518 5.26 15.72 -4.29
C ILE A 518 6.33 14.67 -4.65
N LYS A 519 6.72 13.85 -3.66
CA LYS A 519 7.75 12.80 -3.79
C LYS A 519 7.32 11.65 -4.72
N GLU A 520 6.02 11.43 -4.83
CA GLU A 520 5.42 10.35 -5.62
C GLU A 520 4.42 10.95 -6.59
N PHE A 521 4.76 11.04 -7.88
CA PHE A 521 3.78 11.14 -8.95
C PHE A 521 3.04 9.79 -9.10
N HIS A 522 2.50 9.23 -8.03
CA HIS A 522 1.64 8.05 -8.12
C HIS A 522 0.19 8.45 -8.42
N CYS A 523 -0.49 7.52 -9.08
CA CYS A 523 -1.82 7.62 -9.65
C CYS A 523 -2.81 8.37 -8.74
N LYS A 524 -3.51 9.39 -9.28
CA LYS A 524 -4.96 9.44 -9.04
C LYS A 524 -5.51 8.16 -9.67
N SER A 525 -5.74 7.11 -8.89
CA SER A 525 -6.59 6.02 -9.32
C SER A 525 -7.95 6.63 -9.63
N SER A 526 -8.44 6.44 -10.85
CA SER A 526 -9.79 6.76 -11.31
C SER A 526 -10.84 5.87 -10.62
N THR A 527 -10.85 5.87 -9.30
CA THR A 527 -11.88 5.23 -8.46
C THR A 527 -12.65 6.23 -7.61
N ASP A 528 -12.31 7.52 -7.70
CA ASP A 528 -13.16 8.60 -7.19
C ASP A 528 -14.02 9.14 -8.34
N ASP A 529 -14.92 8.29 -8.82
CA ASP A 529 -16.11 8.73 -9.56
C ASP A 529 -17.33 8.18 -8.81
N LYS A 530 -17.86 9.06 -7.93
CA LYS A 530 -19.15 9.06 -7.23
C LYS A 530 -19.40 8.04 -6.10
#